data_AF-A0AAN6ILE4-F1
#
_entry.id   AF-A0AAN6ILE4-F1
#
_cell.length_a   1.000
_cell.length_b   1.000
_cell.length_c   1.000
_cell.angle_alpha   90.00
_cell.angle_beta   90.00
_cell.angle_gamma   90.00
#
_symmetry.space_group_name_H-M   'P 1'
#
loop_
_entity.id
_entity.type
_entity.pdbx_description
1 polymer ?
#
loop_
_entity_poly.entity_id
_entity_poly.type
_entity_poly.pdbx_seq_one_letter_code
_entity_poly.pdbx_strand_id
1 'polypeptide(L)' 'MPGGNMRANGRPANNSWEAVQSKTFTKWVNARLGEHSLGPLDDICTDFSDGTALIQLLEIIGDASLGRFNRSPRM' A
#
# COMPACT_ATOMS: atom_id res chain seq x y z
N MET A 1 6.78 32.23 42.68
CA MET A 1 6.60 32.44 41.23
C MET A 1 6.28 31.09 40.59
N PRO A 2 5.07 30.83 40.08
CA PRO A 2 4.77 29.61 39.31
C PRO A 2 4.92 29.91 37.81
N GLY A 3 5.84 29.23 37.14
CA GLY A 3 6.06 29.35 35.69
C GLY A 3 6.10 27.96 35.08
N GLY A 4 5.08 27.64 34.30
CA GLY A 4 4.68 26.30 33.88
C GLY A 4 5.74 25.46 33.17
N ASN A 5 5.76 24.18 33.55
CA ASN A 5 6.42 23.10 32.84
C ASN A 5 5.57 22.71 31.62
N MET A 6 5.74 23.39 30.48
CA MET A 6 5.13 22.97 29.21
C MET A 6 6.09 22.04 28.47
N ARG A 7 6.09 20.77 28.88
CA ARG A 7 6.66 19.70 28.06
C ARG A 7 5.73 19.49 26.86
N ALA A 8 5.98 20.21 25.78
CA ALA A 8 5.44 19.88 24.47
C ALA A 8 6.05 18.55 24.02
N ASN A 9 5.50 17.45 24.53
CA ASN A 9 5.81 16.11 24.06
C ASN A 9 5.04 15.87 22.76
N GLY A 10 5.40 16.64 21.72
CA GLY A 10 5.05 16.28 20.35
C GLY A 10 5.77 14.98 20.05
N ARG A 11 5.03 13.86 19.96
CA ARG A 11 5.58 12.63 19.38
C ARG A 11 6.21 13.02 18.04
N PRO A 12 7.51 12.77 17.79
CA PRO A 12 8.03 12.94 16.44
C PRO A 12 7.17 12.04 15.56
N ALA A 13 6.45 12.66 14.62
CA ALA A 13 5.49 11.98 13.77
C ALA A 13 6.20 10.80 13.10
N ASN A 14 5.85 9.61 13.56
CA ASN A 14 6.31 8.31 13.06
C ASN A 14 5.93 8.08 11.57
N ASN A 15 5.30 9.05 10.91
CA ASN A 15 4.90 9.04 9.50
C ASN A 15 6.06 8.90 8.50
N SER A 16 7.32 9.21 8.85
CA SER A 16 8.40 9.15 7.86
C SER A 16 8.72 7.72 7.43
N TRP A 17 8.78 6.78 8.37
CA TRP A 17 9.08 5.38 8.04
C TRP A 17 7.89 4.69 7.37
N GLU A 18 6.67 5.02 7.79
CA GLU A 18 5.42 4.53 7.17
C GLU A 18 5.33 4.98 5.71
N ALA A 19 5.63 6.25 5.42
CA ALA A 19 5.66 6.77 4.05
C ALA A 19 6.77 6.14 3.19
N VAL A 20 7.94 5.84 3.79
CA VAL A 20 9.02 5.14 3.10
C VAL A 20 8.62 3.70 2.79
N GLN A 21 7.98 3.00 3.73
CA GLN A 21 7.45 1.65 3.50
C GLN A 21 6.41 1.64 2.40
N SER A 22 5.40 2.51 2.49
CA SER A 22 4.36 2.62 1.46
C SER A 22 4.98 2.83 0.08
N LYS A 23 5.84 3.85 -0.09
CA LYS A 23 6.51 4.10 -1.39
C LYS A 23 7.34 2.93 -1.89
N THR A 24 8.08 2.28 -1.01
CA THR A 24 8.92 1.14 -1.37
C THR A 24 8.06 -0.03 -1.84
N PHE A 25 6.98 -0.29 -1.11
CA PHE A 25 6.07 -1.38 -1.41
C PHE A 25 5.25 -1.09 -2.67
N THR A 26 4.78 0.15 -2.89
CA THR A 26 4.16 0.58 -4.16
C THR A 26 5.08 0.33 -5.35
N LYS A 27 6.36 0.72 -5.24
CA LYS A 27 7.34 0.48 -6.32
C LYS A 27 7.55 -1.01 -6.58
N TRP A 28 7.64 -1.81 -5.52
CA TRP A 28 7.81 -3.25 -5.65
C TRP A 28 6.60 -3.91 -6.32
N VAL A 29 5.38 -3.53 -5.92
CA VAL A 29 4.15 -4.01 -6.55
C VAL A 29 4.09 -3.59 -8.02
N ASN A 30 4.40 -2.33 -8.33
CA ASN A 30 4.40 -1.82 -9.71
C ASN A 30 5.43 -2.54 -10.59
N ALA A 31 6.58 -2.95 -10.05
CA ALA A 31 7.54 -3.76 -10.80
C ALA A 31 6.94 -5.12 -11.19
N ARG A 32 6.18 -5.75 -10.29
CA ARG A 32 5.52 -7.05 -10.56
C ARG A 32 4.31 -6.94 -11.48
N LEU A 33 3.48 -5.92 -11.28
CA LEU A 33 2.37 -5.65 -12.17
C LEU A 33 2.85 -5.30 -13.59
N GLY A 34 3.97 -4.57 -13.72
CA GLY A 34 4.59 -4.24 -15.00
C GLY A 34 5.08 -5.45 -15.79
N GLU A 35 5.59 -6.50 -15.12
CA GLU A 35 5.96 -7.78 -15.76
C GLU A 35 4.75 -8.43 -16.49
N HIS A 36 3.53 -8.18 -16.02
CA HIS A 36 2.29 -8.75 -16.55
C HIS A 36 1.44 -7.73 -17.33
N SER A 37 1.99 -6.57 -17.68
CA SER A 37 1.28 -5.46 -18.38
C SER A 37 0.01 -4.99 -17.65
N LEU A 38 0.00 -5.08 -16.33
CA LEU A 38 -1.06 -4.56 -15.47
C LEU A 38 -0.79 -3.09 -15.14
N GLY A 39 -1.85 -2.31 -14.97
CA GLY A 39 -1.74 -0.87 -14.69
C GLY A 39 -0.98 -0.58 -13.39
N PRO A 40 -0.16 0.49 -13.34
CA PRO A 40 0.54 0.87 -12.11
C PRO A 40 -0.45 1.33 -11.03
N LEU A 41 -0.14 1.02 -9.78
CA LEU A 41 -0.79 1.57 -8.60
C LEU A 41 -0.13 2.90 -8.23
N ASP A 42 -0.95 3.85 -7.78
CA ASP A 42 -0.52 5.16 -7.29
C ASP A 42 -0.30 5.10 -5.77
N ASP A 43 -1.22 4.45 -5.04
CA ASP A 43 -1.11 4.21 -3.61
C ASP A 43 -1.65 2.82 -3.23
N ILE A 44 -0.76 1.97 -2.69
CA ILE A 44 -1.12 0.62 -2.23
C ILE A 44 -2.21 0.61 -1.18
N CYS A 45 -2.36 1.69 -0.39
CA CYS A 45 -3.35 1.76 0.68
C CYS A 45 -4.76 1.89 0.10
N THR A 46 -4.90 2.59 -1.03
CA THR A 46 -6.18 2.80 -1.70
C THR A 46 -6.43 1.77 -2.78
N ASP A 47 -5.41 1.46 -3.59
CA ASP A 47 -5.57 0.67 -4.80
C ASP A 47 -5.74 -0.83 -4.53
N PHE A 48 -5.41 -1.30 -3.31
CA PHE A 48 -5.79 -2.65 -2.87
C PHE A 48 -7.20 -2.76 -2.29
N SER A 49 -7.90 -1.64 -2.10
CA SER A 49 -9.23 -1.64 -1.47
C SER A 49 -10.28 -2.38 -2.30
N ASP A 50 -10.08 -2.44 -3.63
CA ASP A 50 -10.96 -3.17 -4.54
C ASP A 50 -10.70 -4.68 -4.55
N GLY A 51 -9.59 -5.15 -3.95
CA GLY A 51 -9.15 -6.54 -3.93
C GLY A 51 -8.67 -7.09 -5.29
N THR A 52 -8.89 -6.39 -6.39
CA THR A 52 -8.54 -6.83 -7.76
C THR A 52 -7.02 -6.78 -7.96
N ALA A 53 -6.38 -5.69 -7.56
CA ALA A 53 -4.91 -5.57 -7.63
C ALA A 53 -4.20 -6.55 -6.67
N LEU A 54 -4.80 -6.83 -5.51
CA LEU A 54 -4.25 -7.75 -4.52
C LEU A 54 -4.24 -9.20 -5.03
N ILE A 55 -5.35 -9.64 -5.63
CA ILE A 55 -5.45 -10.99 -6.19
C ILE A 55 -4.43 -11.17 -7.31
N GLN A 56 -4.32 -10.20 -8.22
CA GLN A 56 -3.33 -10.24 -9.30
C GLN A 56 -1.90 -10.32 -8.76
N LEU A 57 -1.56 -9.54 -7.73
CA LEU A 57 -0.27 -9.62 -7.08
C LEU A 57 0.00 -11.02 -6.52
N LEU A 58 -0.98 -11.62 -5.83
CA LEU A 58 -0.86 -12.96 -5.26
C LEU A 58 -0.67 -14.04 -6.33
N GLU A 59 -1.35 -13.92 -7.48
CA GLU A 59 -1.16 -14.83 -8.61
C GLU A 59 0.25 -14.74 -9.19
N ILE A 60 0.81 -13.52 -9.30
CA ILE A 60 2.16 -13.27 -9.82
C ILE A 60 3.23 -13.81 -8.87
N ILE A 61 3.13 -13.54 -7.56
CA ILE A 61 4.17 -13.95 -6.60
C ILE A 61 4.04 -15.42 -6.20
N GLY A 62 2.84 -15.98 -6.28
CA GLY A 62 2.55 -17.37 -5.94
C GLY A 62 2.69 -18.33 -7.11
N ASP A 63 2.86 -17.81 -8.34
CA ASP A 63 2.83 -18.58 -9.59
C ASP A 63 1.63 -19.55 -9.66
N ALA A 64 0.50 -19.11 -9.12
CA ALA A 64 -0.69 -19.93 -8.90
C ALA A 64 -1.94 -19.11 -9.18
N SER A 65 -2.88 -19.66 -9.95
CA SER A 65 -4.14 -18.96 -10.19
C SER A 65 -5.09 -19.12 -9.00
N LEU A 66 -5.62 -17.98 -8.53
CA LEU A 66 -6.59 -17.93 -7.43
C LEU A 66 -8.03 -18.14 -7.92
N GLY A 67 -8.22 -18.40 -9.22
CA GLY A 67 -9.52 -18.70 -9.81
C GLY A 67 -10.31 -17.45 -10.15
N ARG A 68 -11.65 -17.56 -10.19
CA ARG A 68 -12.51 -16.48 -10.70
C ARG A 68 -12.82 -15.48 -9.59
N PHE A 69 -12.27 -14.28 -9.72
CA PHE A 69 -12.59 -13.13 -8.89
C PHE A 69 -13.33 -12.04 -9.68
N ASN A 70 -13.98 -11.12 -8.98
CA ASN A 70 -14.67 -10.00 -9.61
C ASN A 70 -13.64 -8.93 -9.99
N ARG A 71 -13.35 -8.80 -11.29
CA ARG A 71 -12.38 -7.83 -11.84
C ARG A 71 -12.93 -6.40 -11.92
N SER A 72 -14.21 -6.21 -11.63
CA SER A 72 -14.85 -4.90 -11.55
C SER A 72 -15.87 -4.92 -10.40
N PRO A 73 -15.37 -4.92 -9.14
CA PRO A 73 -16.24 -4.80 -7.99
C PRO A 73 -16.93 -3.45 -8.04
N ARG A 74 -18.26 -3.47 -8.18
CA ARG A 74 -19.08 -2.29 -8.04
C ARG A 74 -19.22 -2.00 -6.55
N MET A 75 -18.56 -0.96 -6.06
CA MET A 75 -18.92 -0.32 -4.80
C MET A 75 -20.19 0.52 -4.97
#